data_AF-A0A3C0AYU8-F1
#
_entry.id   AF-A0A3C0AYU8-F1
#
_cell.length_a   1.000
_cell.length_b   1.000
_cell.length_c   1.000
_cell.angle_alpha   90.00
_cell.angle_beta   90.00
_cell.angle_gamma   90.00
#
_symmetry.space_group_name_H-M   'P 1'
#
loop_
_entity.id
_entity.type
_entity.pdbx_description
1 polymer ?
#
loop_
_entity_poly.entity_id
_entity_poly.type
_entity_poly.pdbx_seq_one_letter_code
_entity_poly.pdbx_strand_id
1 'polypeptide(L)'
;MYNCKTYSQDITGKWKVTLTTDSDVETYSDVYWEFTSDGKCIQRMLDDNSVYDTHTYTLSHTTCDDGVQDKDLHLSMIGLQDGIKLCFEFNGMDTVNNRTTMVITNYDEAEPILLLKF
;
A
#
# COMPACT_ATOMS: atom_id res chain seq x y z
N MET A 1 -26.37 14.12 -5.10
CA MET A 1 -26.14 12.67 -5.31
C MET A 1 -24.67 12.42 -5.02
N TYR A 2 -24.36 11.87 -3.85
CA TYR A 2 -23.00 11.48 -3.50
C TYR A 2 -22.75 10.13 -4.19
N ASN A 3 -21.91 10.13 -5.23
CA ASN A 3 -21.42 8.88 -5.78
C ASN A 3 -20.57 8.23 -4.68
N CYS A 4 -21.09 7.19 -4.05
CA CYS A 4 -20.26 6.20 -3.39
C CYS A 4 -19.34 5.64 -4.48
N LYS A 5 -18.12 6.18 -4.60
CA LYS A 5 -17.04 5.44 -5.23
C LYS A 5 -16.82 4.23 -4.33
N THR A 6 -17.42 3.10 -4.70
CA THR A 6 -17.11 1.82 -4.09
C THR A 6 -15.65 1.53 -4.44
N TYR A 7 -14.71 1.88 -3.56
CA TYR A 7 -13.30 1.51 -3.68
C TYR A 7 -13.13 0.02 -3.35
N SER A 8 -13.87 -0.86 -4.03
CA SER A 8 -13.50 -2.28 -4.18
C SER A 8 -12.32 -2.38 -5.16
N GLN A 9 -11.35 -1.50 -4.99
CA GLN A 9 -10.11 -1.49 -5.72
C GLN A 9 -9.31 -2.64 -5.12
N ASP A 10 -9.38 -3.77 -5.81
CA ASP A 10 -8.73 -5.01 -5.40
C ASP A 10 -7.22 -4.82 -5.47
N ILE A 11 -6.65 -4.25 -4.40
CA ILE A 11 -5.22 -4.08 -4.23
C ILE A 11 -4.51 -5.44 -4.12
N THR A 12 -5.24 -6.56 -4.17
CA THR A 12 -4.62 -7.87 -4.11
C THR A 12 -3.65 -8.11 -5.28
N GLY A 13 -2.64 -8.90 -4.97
CA GLY A 13 -1.51 -9.16 -5.84
C GLY A 13 -0.21 -8.65 -5.27
N LYS A 14 0.83 -8.72 -6.10
CA LYS A 14 2.21 -8.42 -5.72
C LYS A 14 2.62 -7.06 -6.24
N TRP A 15 3.29 -6.30 -5.39
CA TRP A 15 3.64 -4.92 -5.63
C TRP A 15 5.09 -4.65 -5.25
N LYS A 16 5.90 -4.19 -6.21
CA LYS A 16 7.25 -3.70 -5.92
C LYS A 16 7.16 -2.29 -5.38
N VAL A 17 7.86 -2.02 -4.29
CA VAL A 17 8.02 -0.65 -3.78
C VAL A 17 9.09 0.04 -4.62
N THR A 18 8.71 1.14 -5.26
CA THR A 18 9.63 1.99 -6.02
C THR A 18 10.28 2.97 -5.07
N LEU A 19 11.60 3.06 -5.10
CA LEU A 19 12.37 4.04 -4.37
C LEU A 19 12.55 5.25 -5.28
N THR A 20 12.17 6.42 -4.80
CA THR A 20 12.38 7.66 -5.51
C THR A 20 13.85 8.04 -5.37
N THR A 21 14.58 8.03 -6.48
CA THR A 21 15.93 8.61 -6.56
C THR A 21 15.90 9.74 -7.57
N ASP A 22 16.68 10.80 -7.35
CA ASP A 22 16.79 11.97 -8.25
C ASP A 22 17.25 11.64 -9.69
N SER A 23 17.58 10.38 -9.99
CA SER A 23 17.82 9.89 -11.35
C SER A 23 16.54 9.37 -11.99
N ASP A 24 16.37 9.59 -13.31
CA ASP A 24 15.32 9.01 -14.18
C ASP A 24 15.34 7.45 -14.28
N VAL A 25 15.93 6.79 -13.29
CA VAL A 25 16.07 5.35 -13.14
C VAL A 25 15.17 4.92 -12.00
N GLU A 26 14.19 4.08 -12.32
CA GLU A 26 13.40 3.41 -11.30
C GLU A 26 14.30 2.45 -10.50
N THR A 27 14.45 2.72 -9.21
CA THR A 27 15.04 1.79 -8.26
C THR A 27 13.92 1.15 -7.44
N TYR A 28 14.11 -0.10 -7.04
CA TYR A 28 13.11 -0.84 -6.27
C TYR A 28 13.69 -1.22 -4.91
N SER A 29 12.84 -1.23 -3.90
CA SER A 29 13.18 -1.84 -2.61
C SER A 29 13.50 -3.32 -2.81
N ASP A 30 14.37 -3.88 -1.98
CA ASP A 30 14.61 -5.33 -1.90
C ASP A 30 13.39 -6.10 -1.37
N VAL A 31 12.33 -5.41 -0.95
CA VAL A 31 11.08 -5.98 -0.45
C VAL A 31 9.92 -5.65 -1.40
N TYR A 32 9.07 -6.65 -1.63
CA TYR A 32 7.78 -6.47 -2.30
C TYR A 32 6.62 -6.81 -1.36
N TRP A 33 5.46 -6.20 -1.62
CA TRP A 33 4.28 -6.33 -0.79
C TRP A 33 3.25 -7.20 -1.51
N GLU A 34 2.77 -8.24 -0.86
CA GLU A 34 1.74 -9.15 -1.36
C GLU A 34 0.46 -8.95 -0.57
N PHE A 35 -0.53 -8.29 -1.16
CA PHE A 35 -1.86 -8.15 -0.58
C PHE A 35 -2.72 -9.36 -0.98
N THR A 36 -3.31 -10.02 0.00
CA THR A 36 -4.09 -11.25 -0.18
C THR A 36 -5.57 -11.02 0.08
N SER A 37 -6.44 -11.79 -0.58
CA SER A 37 -7.89 -11.65 -0.45
C SER A 37 -8.43 -11.95 0.94
N ASP A 38 -7.65 -12.61 1.80
CA ASP A 38 -7.98 -12.85 3.22
C ASP A 38 -7.56 -11.69 4.14
N GLY A 39 -7.18 -10.53 3.58
CA GLY A 39 -6.92 -9.32 4.36
C GLY A 39 -5.52 -9.26 4.98
N LYS A 40 -4.53 -9.94 4.39
CA LYS A 40 -3.13 -9.85 4.82
C LYS A 40 -2.25 -9.15 3.80
N CYS A 41 -1.26 -8.43 4.30
CA CYS A 41 -0.17 -7.90 3.50
C CYS A 41 1.10 -8.60 3.96
N ILE A 42 1.68 -9.41 3.08
CA ILE A 42 2.91 -10.15 3.33
C ILE A 42 4.06 -9.40 2.65
N GLN A 43 5.00 -8.88 3.44
CA GLN A 43 6.20 -8.27 2.93
C GLN A 43 7.25 -9.35 2.73
N ARG A 44 7.78 -9.47 1.51
CA ARG A 44 8.71 -10.54 1.12
C ARG A 44 9.95 -9.97 0.47
N MET A 45 11.09 -10.60 0.73
CA MET A 45 12.33 -10.29 0.03
C MET A 45 12.19 -10.67 -1.45
N LEU A 46 12.66 -9.81 -2.35
CA LEU A 46 12.59 -10.01 -3.80
C LEU A 46 13.54 -11.11 -4.30
N ASP A 47 14.65 -11.35 -3.60
CA ASP A 47 15.73 -12.25 -4.01
C ASP A 47 15.41 -13.72 -3.76
N ASP A 48 14.89 -14.05 -2.57
CA ASP A 48 14.67 -15.42 -2.12
C ASP A 48 13.21 -15.72 -1.73
N ASN A 49 12.34 -14.71 -1.82
CA ASN A 49 10.91 -14.82 -1.50
C ASN A 49 10.60 -15.14 -0.03
N SER A 50 11.59 -15.00 0.86
CA SER A 50 11.42 -15.14 2.31
C SER A 50 10.46 -14.08 2.84
N VAL A 51 9.73 -14.42 3.90
CA VAL A 51 8.83 -13.47 4.56
C VAL A 51 9.68 -12.56 5.45
N TYR A 52 9.68 -11.27 5.13
CA TYR A 52 10.27 -10.24 5.96
C TYR A 52 9.32 -9.88 7.11
N ASP A 53 8.04 -9.62 6.77
CA ASP A 53 7.01 -9.33 7.76
C ASP A 53 5.60 -9.66 7.26
N THR A 54 4.63 -9.72 8.17
CA THR A 54 3.22 -9.97 7.85
C THR A 54 2.31 -9.07 8.65
N HIS A 55 1.38 -8.44 7.95
CA HIS A 55 0.39 -7.53 8.51
C HIS A 55 -1.02 -8.01 8.19
N THR A 56 -1.99 -7.66 9.03
CA THR A 56 -3.38 -7.50 8.58
C THR A 56 -3.53 -6.14 7.94
N TYR A 57 -4.39 -6.00 6.93
CA TYR A 57 -4.66 -4.70 6.33
C TYR A 57 -6.15 -4.41 6.21
N THR A 58 -6.50 -3.12 6.27
CA THR A 58 -7.84 -2.62 6.02
C THR A 58 -7.78 -1.36 5.15
N LEU A 59 -8.76 -1.23 4.25
CA LEU A 59 -9.03 0.00 3.51
C LEU A 59 -10.34 0.59 4.01
N SER A 60 -10.32 1.83 4.49
CA SER A 60 -11.52 2.47 5.03
C SER A 60 -11.47 3.99 4.96
N HIS A 61 -12.63 4.63 4.98
CA HIS A 61 -12.77 6.09 5.14
C HIS A 61 -12.66 6.53 6.61
N THR A 62 -11.75 5.89 7.33
CA THR A 62 -11.48 6.15 8.74
C THR A 62 -9.99 6.34 8.88
N THR A 63 -9.58 7.50 9.38
CA THR A 63 -8.19 7.85 9.63
C THR A 63 -7.55 6.81 10.54
N CYS A 64 -6.31 6.50 10.22
CA CYS A 64 -5.60 5.39 10.85
C CYS A 64 -5.13 5.74 12.28
N ASP A 65 -4.89 7.00 12.60
CA ASP A 65 -4.33 7.47 13.87
C ASP A 65 -5.42 7.75 14.94
N ASP A 66 -6.45 8.51 14.58
CA ASP A 66 -7.47 8.99 15.53
C ASP A 66 -8.88 8.39 15.31
N GLY A 67 -9.08 7.60 14.26
CA GLY A 67 -10.32 6.87 14.00
C GLY A 67 -11.49 7.75 13.55
N VAL A 68 -11.20 8.96 13.07
CA VAL A 68 -12.17 9.91 12.51
C VAL A 68 -12.59 9.49 11.11
N GLN A 69 -13.88 9.60 10.79
CA GLN A 69 -14.33 9.43 9.41
C GLN A 69 -14.08 10.68 8.58
N ASP A 70 -13.53 10.50 7.39
CA ASP A 70 -13.33 11.56 6.42
C ASP A 70 -13.68 11.12 4.98
N LYS A 71 -13.21 11.88 3.98
CA LYS A 71 -13.49 11.63 2.57
C LYS A 71 -12.44 10.76 1.89
N ASP A 72 -11.27 10.65 2.50
CA ASP A 72 -10.08 10.05 1.90
C ASP A 72 -10.07 8.57 2.26
N LEU A 73 -9.45 7.75 1.40
CA LEU A 73 -9.36 6.33 1.66
C LEU A 73 -8.05 6.08 2.40
N HIS A 74 -8.09 5.31 3.49
CA HIS A 74 -6.93 5.05 4.32
C HIS A 74 -6.60 3.57 4.31
N LEU A 75 -5.32 3.26 4.13
CA LEU A 75 -4.76 1.93 4.30
C LEU A 75 -4.14 1.85 5.70
N SER A 76 -4.72 1.01 6.55
CA SER A 76 -4.10 0.64 7.83
C SER A 76 -3.51 -0.75 7.73
N MET A 77 -2.30 -0.91 8.22
CA MET A 77 -1.64 -2.21 8.36
C MET A 77 -1.23 -2.42 9.81
N ILE A 78 -1.52 -3.60 10.37
CA ILE A 78 -1.13 -3.95 11.74
C ILE A 78 -0.25 -5.20 11.68
N GLY A 79 1.00 -5.06 12.14
CA GLY A 79 1.97 -6.13 12.21
C GLY A 79 1.48 -7.29 13.08
N LEU A 80 1.53 -8.51 12.56
CA LEU A 80 1.11 -9.71 13.30
C LEU A 80 2.14 -10.12 14.36
N GLN A 81 3.38 -9.67 14.23
CA GLN A 81 4.48 -10.04 15.14
C GLN A 81 4.60 -9.09 16.32
N ASP A 82 4.49 -7.79 16.08
CA ASP A 82 4.77 -6.72 17.05
C ASP A 82 3.54 -5.86 17.38
N GLY A 83 2.45 -5.98 16.61
CA GLY A 83 1.26 -5.15 16.75
C GLY A 83 1.47 -3.71 16.30
N ILE A 84 2.60 -3.37 15.67
CA ILE A 84 2.88 -2.02 15.21
C ILE A 84 1.89 -1.68 14.09
N LYS A 85 1.34 -0.48 14.18
CA LYS A 85 0.39 0.05 13.19
C LYS A 85 1.13 0.95 12.21
N LEU A 86 0.98 0.66 10.92
CA LEU A 86 1.40 1.50 9.81
C LEU A 86 0.16 2.15 9.19
N CYS A 87 0.26 3.43 8.88
CA CYS A 87 -0.85 4.27 8.49
C CYS A 87 -0.54 5.00 7.19
N PHE A 88 -1.40 4.81 6.19
CA PHE A 88 -1.22 5.44 4.89
C PHE A 88 -2.51 6.05 4.38
N GLU A 89 -2.40 7.19 3.73
CA GLU A 89 -3.43 7.70 2.83
C GLU A 89 -3.31 6.95 1.49
N PHE A 90 -4.43 6.45 0.97
CA PHE A 90 -4.52 5.77 -0.31
C PHE A 90 -4.88 6.78 -1.39
N ASN A 91 -3.88 7.18 -2.19
CA ASN A 91 -4.04 8.21 -3.21
C ASN A 91 -4.67 7.65 -4.51
N GLY A 92 -4.63 6.33 -4.71
CA GLY A 92 -5.29 5.66 -5.83
C GLY A 92 -4.44 4.62 -6.54
N MET A 93 -5.06 3.98 -7.53
CA MET A 93 -4.40 3.14 -8.51
C MET A 93 -4.68 3.64 -9.93
N ASP A 94 -3.70 3.46 -10.81
CA ASP A 94 -3.84 3.74 -12.23
C ASP A 94 -3.24 2.59 -13.06
N THR A 95 -3.64 2.47 -14.32
CA THR A 95 -3.04 1.54 -15.28
C THR A 95 -2.75 2.25 -16.58
N VAL A 96 -1.47 2.50 -16.83
CA VAL A 96 -0.98 3.19 -18.02
C VAL A 96 0.04 2.31 -18.72
N ASN A 97 -0.09 2.14 -20.05
CA ASN A 97 0.84 1.32 -20.85
C ASN A 97 1.06 -0.10 -20.29
N ASN A 98 -0.02 -0.77 -19.83
CA ASN A 98 0.01 -2.08 -19.17
C ASN A 98 0.81 -2.14 -17.86
N ARG A 99 1.13 -1.00 -17.26
CA ARG A 99 1.73 -0.90 -15.92
C ARG A 99 0.66 -0.42 -14.96
N THR A 100 0.32 -1.26 -13.98
CA THR A 100 -0.58 -0.88 -12.89
C THR A 100 0.23 -0.35 -11.72
N THR A 101 -0.09 0.85 -11.27
CA THR A 101 0.56 1.50 -10.12
C THR A 101 -0.45 1.74 -9.01
N MET A 102 0.06 1.77 -7.78
CA MET A 102 -0.66 2.15 -6.56
C MET A 102 0.17 3.21 -5.84
N VAL A 103 -0.47 4.26 -5.36
CA VAL A 103 0.20 5.37 -4.68
C VAL A 103 -0.37 5.49 -3.28
N ILE A 104 0.49 5.41 -2.27
CA ILE A 104 0.13 5.58 -0.86
C ILE A 104 1.06 6.61 -0.21
N THR A 105 0.59 7.36 0.78
CA THR A 105 1.43 8.33 1.52
C THR A 105 1.43 7.96 2.99
N ASN A 106 2.60 7.75 3.58
CA ASN A 106 2.70 7.53 5.03
C ASN A 106 2.28 8.82 5.76
N TYR A 107 1.49 8.71 6.82
CA TYR A 107 0.98 9.89 7.54
C TYR A 107 2.10 10.81 8.06
N ASP A 108 3.27 10.24 8.39
CA ASP A 108 4.42 10.98 8.89
C ASP A 108 5.36 11.50 7.79
N GLU A 109 5.08 11.20 6.51
CA GLU A 109 5.97 11.53 5.39
C GLU A 109 5.24 12.36 4.33
N ALA A 110 5.95 13.35 3.79
CA ALA A 110 5.42 14.17 2.70
C ALA A 110 5.50 13.47 1.33
N GLU A 111 6.41 12.50 1.19
CA GLU A 111 6.68 11.84 -0.08
C GLU A 111 5.80 10.60 -0.25
N PRO A 112 5.10 10.46 -1.39
CA PRO A 112 4.29 9.28 -1.64
C PRO A 112 5.18 8.08 -1.98
N ILE A 113 4.76 6.91 -1.53
CA ILE A 113 5.30 5.61 -1.92
C ILE A 113 4.58 5.15 -3.18
N LEU A 114 5.35 4.90 -4.23
CA LEU A 114 4.86 4.34 -5.49
C LEU A 114 5.06 2.82 -5.51
N LEU A 115 3.97 2.09 -5.69
CA LEU A 115 3.96 0.63 -5.82
C LEU A 115 3.63 0.21 -7.25
N LEU A 116 4.37 -0.75 -7.79
CA LEU A 116 4.18 -1.27 -9.16
C LEU A 116 3.75 -2.74 -9.13
N LYS A 117 2.64 -3.06 -9.80
CA LYS A 117 2.11 -4.43 -9.88
C LYS A 117 2.98 -5.31 -10.79
N PHE A 118 3.18 -6.58 -10.43
CA PHE A 118 3.90 -7.57 -11.25
C PHE A 118 3.40 -9.00 -11.06
#